data_AF-A0A958WBH9-F1
#
_entry.id   AF-A0A958WBH9-F1
#
_cell.length_a   1.000
_cell.length_b   1.000
_cell.length_c   1.000
_cell.angle_alpha   90.00
_cell.angle_beta   90.00
_cell.angle_gamma   90.00
#
_symmetry.space_group_name_H-M   'P 1'
#
loop_
_entity.id
_entity.type
_entity.pdbx_description
1 polymer ?
#
loop_
_entity_poly.entity_id
_entity_poly.type
_entity_poly.pdbx_seq_one_letter_code
_entity_poly.pdbx_strand_id
1 'polypeptide(L)'
;MSTDKPYKKPFKLEEISKKEVFSVPDGYFDKLPTIIQTRAIESTKKKAVFTPMGVLRLAMPVILVVLISGYVGFKYLNSSERKDAKIEKMIAGVSTEELVNYLDNSDITSDEILEVVSFDGESLEDFTPGIDDLSNKDLELLINDMDFGNENSI
;
A
#
# COMPACT_ATOMS: atom_id res chain seq x y z
N MET A 1 31.09 77.05 31.01
CA MET A 1 29.64 77.33 31.08
C MET A 1 28.90 76.00 31.07
N SER A 2 28.45 75.52 32.24
CA SER A 2 27.60 74.33 32.33
C SER A 2 26.14 74.77 32.31
N THR A 3 25.36 74.26 31.35
CA THR A 3 23.93 74.54 31.23
C THR A 3 23.16 73.60 32.14
N ASP A 4 22.72 74.09 33.29
CA ASP A 4 21.79 73.38 34.18
C ASP A 4 20.36 73.66 33.69
N LYS A 5 19.64 72.63 33.23
CA LYS A 5 18.22 72.75 32.85
C LYS A 5 17.37 72.33 34.04
N PRO A 6 16.41 73.16 34.51
CA PRO A 6 15.64 72.84 35.70
C PRO A 6 14.70 71.66 35.45
N TYR A 7 14.75 70.67 36.34
CA TYR A 7 13.93 69.46 36.29
C TYR A 7 12.44 69.77 36.53
N LYS A 8 11.58 69.28 35.63
CA LYS A 8 10.13 69.46 35.69
C LYS A 8 9.54 68.51 36.73
N LYS A 9 8.91 69.07 37.77
CA LYS A 9 8.29 68.34 38.88
C LYS A 9 7.28 67.29 38.37
N PRO A 10 7.28 66.04 38.88
CA PRO A 10 6.39 64.99 38.39
C PRO A 10 4.94 65.31 38.75
N PHE A 11 4.04 65.10 37.79
CA PHE A 11 2.60 65.33 37.91
C PHE A 11 1.99 64.30 38.88
N LYS A 12 1.28 64.76 39.91
CA LYS A 12 0.64 63.88 40.90
C LYS A 12 -0.77 63.52 40.43
N LEU A 13 -1.05 62.23 40.38
CA LEU A 13 -2.34 61.72 39.90
C LEU A 13 -3.51 62.12 40.82
N GLU A 14 -3.25 62.50 42.07
CA GLU A 14 -4.26 62.94 43.03
C GLU A 14 -4.88 64.32 42.69
N GLU A 15 -4.21 65.16 41.88
CA GLU A 15 -4.69 66.50 41.51
C GLU A 15 -5.64 66.49 40.29
N ILE A 16 -5.91 65.31 39.71
CA ILE A 16 -6.81 65.16 38.55
C ILE A 16 -8.25 65.03 39.05
N SER A 17 -9.15 65.88 38.53
CA SER A 17 -10.59 65.79 38.79
C SER A 17 -11.11 64.41 38.37
N LYS A 18 -11.57 63.61 39.34
CA LYS A 18 -12.27 62.33 39.13
C LYS A 18 -13.68 62.60 38.61
N LYS A 19 -13.78 63.13 37.41
CA LYS A 19 -15.06 63.26 36.70
C LYS A 19 -15.33 61.92 36.02
N GLU A 20 -16.49 61.34 36.29
CA GLU A 20 -16.98 60.18 35.53
C GLU A 20 -17.27 60.66 34.11
N VAL A 21 -16.31 60.44 33.21
CA VAL A 21 -16.41 60.86 31.80
C VAL A 21 -17.36 59.95 31.00
N PHE A 22 -17.72 58.81 31.59
CA PHE A 22 -18.55 57.79 30.98
C PHE A 22 -19.82 57.61 31.80
N SER A 23 -20.93 58.14 31.29
CA SER A 23 -22.27 57.83 31.76
C SER A 23 -22.91 56.84 30.80
N VAL A 24 -23.34 55.69 31.29
CA VAL A 24 -24.12 54.74 30.49
C VAL A 24 -25.59 55.15 30.47
N PRO A 25 -26.29 55.02 29.33
CA PRO A 25 -27.74 55.22 29.27
C PRO A 25 -28.49 54.17 30.09
N ASP A 26 -29.64 54.55 30.66
CA ASP A 26 -30.51 53.63 31.38
C ASP A 26 -30.93 52.45 30.48
N GLY A 27 -30.79 51.23 31.01
CA GLY A 27 -31.10 49.99 30.31
C GLY A 27 -30.15 49.60 29.17
N TYR A 28 -28.96 50.23 29.07
CA TYR A 28 -27.93 49.84 28.09
C TYR A 28 -27.53 48.36 28.24
N PHE A 29 -27.27 47.94 29.48
CA PHE A 29 -26.86 46.56 29.77
C PHE A 29 -28.01 45.55 29.64
N ASP A 30 -29.27 45.98 29.76
CA ASP A 30 -30.43 45.11 29.57
C ASP A 30 -30.65 44.75 28.09
N LYS A 31 -30.34 45.68 27.18
CA LYS A 31 -30.50 45.49 25.72
C LYS A 31 -29.27 44.86 25.07
N LEU A 32 -28.11 44.93 25.73
CA LEU A 32 -26.84 44.46 25.20
C LEU A 32 -26.85 42.96 24.82
N PRO A 33 -27.38 42.02 25.65
CA PRO A 33 -27.43 40.61 25.29
C PRO A 33 -28.20 40.35 23.99
N THR A 34 -29.34 41.03 23.82
CA THR A 34 -30.16 40.91 22.61
C THR A 34 -29.41 41.44 21.38
N ILE A 35 -28.73 42.58 21.48
CA ILE A 35 -27.96 43.17 20.38
C ILE A 35 -26.81 42.23 19.96
N ILE A 36 -26.11 41.64 20.93
CA ILE A 36 -25.01 40.70 20.66
C ILE A 36 -25.54 39.43 19.99
N GLN A 37 -26.65 38.86 20.48
CA GLN A 37 -27.25 37.66 19.89
C GLN A 37 -27.69 37.90 18.45
N THR A 38 -28.38 39.02 18.16
CA THR A 38 -28.80 39.37 16.79
C THR A 38 -27.60 39.49 15.86
N ARG A 39 -26.52 40.17 16.29
CA ARG A 39 -25.31 40.32 15.47
C ARG A 39 -24.54 39.01 15.29
N ALA A 40 -24.48 38.16 16.31
CA ALA A 40 -23.84 36.84 16.22
C ALA A 40 -24.58 35.95 15.21
N ILE A 41 -25.92 35.96 15.23
CA ILE A 41 -26.77 35.19 14.31
C ILE A 41 -26.68 35.75 12.88
N GLU A 42 -26.60 37.07 12.69
CA GLU A 42 -26.43 37.68 11.37
C GLU A 42 -25.04 37.44 10.77
N SER A 43 -23.98 37.42 11.59
CA SER A 43 -22.60 37.18 11.14
C SER A 43 -22.36 35.77 10.61
N THR A 44 -23.17 34.79 11.00
CA THR A 44 -23.08 33.40 10.53
C THR A 44 -23.92 33.13 9.26
N LYS A 45 -24.75 34.11 8.82
CA LYS A 45 -25.62 33.98 7.65
C LYS A 45 -25.05 34.56 6.36
N LYS A 46 -23.75 34.84 6.28
CA LYS A 46 -23.09 34.95 4.98
C LYS A 46 -22.84 33.55 4.46
N LYS A 47 -23.84 32.97 3.79
CA LYS A 47 -23.64 31.77 2.97
C LYS A 47 -22.59 32.12 1.93
N ALA A 48 -21.35 31.73 2.18
CA ALA A 48 -20.29 31.76 1.20
C ALA A 48 -20.70 30.80 0.08
N VAL A 49 -21.29 31.34 -0.98
CA VAL A 49 -21.50 30.58 -2.21
C VAL A 49 -20.13 30.51 -2.86
N PHE A 50 -19.33 29.54 -2.42
CA PHE A 50 -18.09 29.18 -3.07
C PHE A 50 -18.47 28.47 -4.37
N THR A 51 -18.48 29.18 -5.49
CA THR A 51 -18.57 28.58 -6.82
C THR A 51 -17.14 28.32 -7.31
N PRO A 52 -16.61 27.09 -7.21
CA PRO A 52 -15.26 26.78 -7.67
C PRO A 52 -15.24 26.59 -9.20
N MET A 53 -15.91 27.45 -9.98
CA MET A 53 -15.98 27.29 -11.44
C MET A 53 -14.67 27.69 -12.15
N GLY A 54 -13.75 28.37 -11.45
CA GLY A 54 -12.46 28.85 -11.99
C GLY A 54 -11.28 27.88 -11.81
N VAL A 55 -11.33 26.96 -10.84
CA VAL A 55 -10.24 26.00 -10.55
C VAL A 55 -10.47 24.61 -11.13
N LEU A 56 -11.69 24.30 -11.56
CA LEU A 56 -12.03 23.01 -12.19
C LEU A 56 -11.37 22.81 -13.56
N ARG A 57 -10.92 23.88 -14.23
CA ARG A 57 -10.26 23.77 -15.54
C ARG A 57 -8.83 23.21 -15.46
N LEU A 58 -8.13 23.41 -14.34
CA LEU A 58 -6.75 22.94 -14.17
C LEU A 58 -6.67 21.50 -13.58
N ALA A 59 -7.75 21.00 -12.99
CA ALA A 59 -7.78 19.67 -12.39
C ALA A 59 -8.00 18.54 -13.41
N MET A 60 -8.65 18.82 -14.55
CA MET A 60 -8.96 17.81 -15.58
C MET A 60 -7.75 17.02 -16.09
N PRO A 61 -6.63 17.65 -16.54
CA PRO A 61 -5.48 16.88 -17.04
C PRO A 61 -4.81 16.04 -15.95
N VAL A 62 -4.75 16.56 -14.71
CA VAL A 62 -4.14 15.82 -13.58
C VAL A 62 -5.00 14.61 -13.21
N ILE A 63 -6.32 14.76 -13.16
CA ILE A 63 -7.24 13.66 -12.88
C ILE A 63 -7.15 12.59 -13.99
N LEU A 64 -7.05 12.99 -15.25
CA LEU A 64 -6.87 12.05 -16.36
C LEU A 64 -5.56 11.27 -16.24
N VAL A 65 -4.45 11.92 -15.92
CA VAL A 65 -3.16 11.23 -15.73
C VAL A 65 -3.22 10.26 -14.55
N VAL A 66 -3.84 10.64 -13.44
CA VAL A 66 -4.01 9.76 -12.26
C VAL A 66 -4.91 8.57 -12.58
N LEU A 67 -6.02 8.77 -13.31
CA LEU A 67 -6.91 7.69 -13.72
C LEU A 67 -6.24 6.73 -14.70
N ILE A 68 -5.50 7.24 -15.68
CA ILE A 68 -4.77 6.41 -16.64
C ILE A 68 -3.66 5.63 -15.93
N SER A 69 -2.87 6.30 -15.08
CA SER A 69 -1.82 5.64 -14.29
C SER A 69 -2.39 4.59 -13.34
N GLY A 70 -3.53 4.89 -12.68
CA GLY A 70 -4.22 3.96 -11.81
C GLY A 70 -4.78 2.76 -12.56
N TYR A 71 -5.40 2.97 -13.73
CA TYR A 71 -5.92 1.91 -14.58
C TYR A 71 -4.80 1.01 -15.15
N VAL A 72 -3.70 1.59 -15.60
CA VAL A 72 -2.52 0.85 -16.08
C VAL A 72 -1.88 0.05 -14.93
N GLY A 73 -1.70 0.67 -13.75
CA GLY A 73 -1.17 0.00 -12.57
C GLY A 73 -2.07 -1.16 -12.11
N PHE A 74 -3.39 -0.93 -12.04
CA PHE A 74 -4.38 -1.96 -11.72
C PHE A 74 -4.35 -3.11 -12.72
N LYS A 75 -4.27 -2.81 -14.02
CA LYS A 75 -4.12 -3.84 -15.06
C LYS A 75 -2.81 -4.60 -14.90
N TYR A 76 -1.69 -3.94 -14.59
CA TYR A 76 -0.40 -4.61 -14.40
C TYR A 76 -0.41 -5.54 -13.18
N LEU A 77 -1.02 -5.11 -12.08
CA LEU A 77 -1.17 -5.93 -10.86
C LEU A 77 -2.10 -7.13 -11.09
N ASN A 78 -3.19 -6.96 -11.84
CA ASN A 78 -4.11 -8.06 -12.20
C ASN A 78 -3.66 -8.87 -13.45
N SER A 79 -2.57 -8.50 -14.13
CA SER A 79 -2.07 -9.23 -15.32
C SER A 79 -1.07 -10.34 -14.98
N SER A 80 -0.78 -10.58 -13.71
CA SER A 80 0.14 -11.64 -13.29
C SER A 80 -0.34 -13.04 -13.69
N GLU A 81 -1.66 -13.31 -13.70
CA GLU A 81 -2.20 -14.61 -14.14
C GLU A 81 -1.96 -14.92 -15.63
N ARG A 82 -1.68 -13.91 -16.47
CA ARG A 82 -1.42 -14.10 -17.91
C ARG A 82 0.02 -14.52 -18.20
N LYS A 83 0.94 -14.31 -17.26
CA LYS A 83 2.37 -14.63 -17.47
C LYS A 83 2.63 -16.11 -17.26
N ASP A 84 2.08 -16.69 -16.19
CA ASP A 84 2.29 -18.10 -15.87
C ASP A 84 1.65 -19.01 -16.93
N ALA A 85 0.41 -18.73 -17.31
CA ALA A 85 -0.28 -19.45 -18.40
C ALA A 85 0.41 -19.30 -19.77
N LYS A 86 1.20 -18.24 -19.99
CA LYS A 86 1.95 -18.05 -21.24
C LYS A 86 3.26 -18.85 -21.23
N ILE A 87 3.94 -18.93 -20.08
CA ILE A 87 5.15 -19.73 -19.91
C ILE A 87 4.79 -21.21 -20.01
N GLU A 88 3.75 -21.66 -19.32
CA GLU A 88 3.25 -23.03 -19.39
C GLU A 88 2.89 -23.43 -20.82
N LYS A 89 2.20 -22.55 -21.56
CA LYS A 89 1.88 -22.78 -22.97
C LYS A 89 3.11 -22.84 -23.89
N MET A 90 4.18 -22.11 -23.56
CA MET A 90 5.45 -22.17 -24.31
C MET A 90 6.20 -23.47 -24.03
N ILE A 91 6.20 -23.94 -22.78
CA ILE A 91 6.87 -25.20 -22.38
C ILE A 91 6.07 -26.41 -22.89
N ALA A 92 4.75 -26.40 -22.80
CA ALA A 92 3.88 -27.45 -23.33
C ALA A 92 3.90 -27.55 -24.87
N GLY A 93 4.39 -26.50 -25.55
CA GLY A 93 4.58 -26.50 -26.99
C GLY A 93 5.89 -27.14 -27.45
N VAL A 94 6.82 -27.43 -26.53
CA VAL A 94 8.09 -28.10 -26.85
C VAL A 94 7.81 -29.58 -27.07
N SER A 95 8.24 -30.08 -28.23
CA SER A 95 8.06 -31.49 -28.59
C SER A 95 9.16 -32.36 -27.96
N THR A 96 8.85 -33.65 -27.73
CA THR A 96 9.84 -34.61 -27.22
C THR A 96 11.05 -34.75 -28.13
N GLU A 97 10.86 -34.61 -29.45
CA GLU A 97 11.94 -34.67 -30.44
C GLU A 97 12.91 -33.48 -30.29
N GLU A 98 12.38 -32.29 -29.98
CA GLU A 98 13.18 -31.11 -29.69
C GLU A 98 13.93 -31.24 -28.36
N LEU A 99 13.34 -31.88 -27.34
CA LEU A 99 14.01 -32.19 -26.07
C LEU A 99 15.14 -33.21 -26.26
N VAL A 100 14.91 -34.27 -27.04
CA VAL A 100 15.94 -35.28 -27.34
C VAL A 100 17.08 -34.65 -28.13
N ASN A 101 16.76 -33.84 -29.15
CA ASN A 101 17.77 -33.13 -29.92
C ASN A 101 18.55 -32.12 -29.06
N TYR A 102 17.90 -31.43 -28.13
CA TYR A 102 18.58 -30.53 -27.19
C TYR A 102 19.54 -31.29 -26.28
N LEU A 103 19.10 -32.44 -25.73
CA LEU A 103 19.95 -33.29 -24.88
C LEU A 103 21.14 -33.88 -25.65
N ASP A 104 20.94 -34.30 -26.90
CA ASP A 104 21.99 -34.88 -27.75
C ASP A 104 23.04 -33.85 -28.22
N ASN A 105 22.62 -32.60 -28.42
CA ASN A 105 23.52 -31.50 -28.78
C ASN A 105 24.04 -30.71 -27.56
N SER A 106 23.56 -31.02 -26.35
CA SER A 106 24.10 -30.43 -25.13
C SER A 106 25.29 -31.25 -24.66
N ASP A 107 26.39 -30.58 -24.32
CA ASP A 107 27.58 -31.19 -23.71
C ASP A 107 27.32 -31.55 -22.22
N ILE A 108 26.14 -32.08 -21.91
CA ILE A 108 25.77 -32.51 -20.57
C ILE A 108 25.91 -34.02 -20.51
N THR A 109 26.81 -34.47 -19.64
CA THR A 109 27.00 -35.89 -19.34
C THR A 109 26.05 -36.34 -18.24
N SER A 110 25.69 -37.63 -18.23
CA SER A 110 24.84 -38.20 -17.16
C SER A 110 25.45 -38.01 -15.77
N ASP A 111 26.79 -37.98 -15.68
CA ASP A 111 27.51 -37.76 -14.43
C ASP A 111 27.35 -36.32 -13.91
N GLU A 112 27.33 -35.32 -14.80
CA GLU A 112 27.04 -33.92 -14.44
C GLU A 112 25.59 -33.70 -14.04
N ILE A 113 24.64 -34.42 -14.66
CA ILE A 113 23.23 -34.40 -14.23
C ILE A 113 23.12 -34.94 -12.80
N LEU A 114 23.81 -36.04 -12.48
CA LEU A 114 23.81 -36.63 -11.14
C LEU A 114 24.53 -35.76 -10.10
N GLU A 115 25.48 -34.92 -10.51
CA GLU A 115 26.12 -33.93 -9.64
C GLU A 115 25.18 -32.75 -9.33
N VAL A 116 24.46 -32.24 -10.34
CA VAL A 116 23.49 -31.14 -10.19
C VAL A 116 22.23 -31.60 -9.44
N VAL A 117 21.78 -32.83 -9.69
CA VAL A 117 20.75 -33.51 -8.89
C VAL A 117 21.45 -34.08 -7.65
N SER A 118 21.97 -33.18 -6.82
CA SER A 118 22.42 -33.54 -5.48
C SER A 118 21.23 -34.11 -4.72
N PHE A 119 21.14 -35.44 -4.62
CA PHE A 119 20.16 -36.14 -3.79
C PHE A 119 20.50 -35.93 -2.31
N ASP A 120 20.42 -34.69 -1.82
CA ASP A 120 20.33 -34.45 -0.39
C ASP A 120 19.00 -35.05 0.07
N GLY A 121 19.05 -35.96 1.05
CA GLY A 121 17.92 -36.80 1.46
C GLY A 121 16.63 -36.07 1.86
N GLU A 122 16.64 -34.73 1.97
CA GLU A 122 15.44 -33.90 2.13
C GLU A 122 14.70 -33.60 0.81
N SER A 123 15.35 -33.68 -0.35
CA SER A 123 14.72 -33.37 -1.65
C SER A 123 13.94 -34.53 -2.25
N LEU A 124 14.07 -35.74 -1.70
CA LEU A 124 13.36 -36.93 -2.20
C LEU A 124 11.84 -36.88 -1.95
N GLU A 125 11.40 -36.10 -0.96
CA GLU A 125 9.98 -35.95 -0.60
C GLU A 125 9.17 -35.23 -1.69
N ASP A 126 9.82 -34.39 -2.51
CA ASP A 126 9.18 -33.66 -3.63
C ASP A 126 9.17 -34.47 -4.94
N PHE A 127 10.04 -35.46 -5.08
CA PHE A 127 10.12 -36.33 -6.26
C PHE A 127 9.31 -37.63 -6.14
N THR A 128 8.79 -37.96 -4.95
CA THR A 128 7.91 -39.11 -4.73
C THR A 128 6.53 -38.70 -4.21
N PRO A 129 5.77 -37.83 -4.89
CA PRO A 129 4.40 -37.53 -4.48
C PRO A 129 3.57 -38.82 -4.62
N GLY A 130 3.33 -39.51 -3.51
CA GLY A 130 2.46 -40.69 -3.45
C GLY A 130 3.13 -42.01 -3.06
N ILE A 131 4.43 -42.05 -2.75
CA ILE A 131 5.03 -43.26 -2.14
C ILE A 131 4.68 -43.35 -0.65
N ASP A 132 4.49 -42.22 0.02
CA ASP A 132 4.18 -42.16 1.46
C ASP A 132 2.79 -42.73 1.81
N ASP A 133 1.90 -42.81 0.82
CA ASP A 133 0.52 -43.32 0.95
C ASP A 133 0.37 -44.77 0.49
N LEU A 134 1.48 -45.43 0.11
CA LEU A 134 1.46 -46.88 -0.12
C LEU A 134 1.32 -47.57 1.23
N SER A 135 0.13 -48.10 1.51
CA SER A 135 -0.07 -48.90 2.72
C SER A 135 0.82 -50.14 2.65
N ASN A 136 1.26 -50.64 3.80
CA ASN A 136 2.07 -51.87 3.86
C ASN A 136 1.45 -53.05 3.11
N LYS A 137 0.11 -53.05 2.95
CA LYS A 137 -0.64 -54.06 2.20
C LYS A 137 -0.47 -53.94 0.69
N ASP A 138 -0.27 -52.72 0.17
CA ASP A 138 -0.06 -52.46 -1.25
C ASP A 138 1.40 -52.73 -1.64
N LEU A 139 2.34 -52.48 -0.71
CA LEU A 139 3.74 -52.90 -0.83
C LEU A 139 3.86 -54.43 -0.83
N GLU A 140 3.12 -55.12 0.03
CA GLU A 140 3.09 -56.59 0.08
C GLU A 140 2.50 -57.19 -1.20
N LEU A 141 1.52 -56.52 -1.83
CA LEU A 141 1.00 -56.91 -3.15
C LEU A 141 2.03 -56.71 -4.26
N LEU A 142 2.77 -55.59 -4.27
CA LEU A 142 3.86 -55.34 -5.22
C LEU A 142 5.03 -56.33 -5.06
N ILE A 143 5.37 -56.69 -3.83
CA ILE A 143 6.44 -57.65 -3.53
C ILE A 143 6.03 -59.07 -3.91
N ASN A 144 4.75 -59.45 -3.73
CA ASN A 144 4.25 -60.75 -4.19
C ASN A 144 4.05 -60.82 -5.71
N ASP A 145 3.76 -59.70 -6.36
CA ASP A 145 3.64 -59.63 -7.83
C ASP A 145 5.03 -59.59 -8.50
N MET A 146 6.05 -59.10 -7.79
CA MET A 146 7.45 -59.39 -8.11
C MET A 146 7.77 -60.85 -7.73
N ASP A 147 7.32 -61.78 -8.56
CA ASP A 147 7.81 -63.16 -8.56
C ASP A 147 9.32 -63.16 -8.81
N PHE A 148 10.10 -63.12 -7.73
CA PHE A 148 11.50 -63.49 -7.78
C PHE A 148 11.54 -64.99 -8.02
N GLY A 149 11.46 -65.37 -9.30
CA GLY A 149 11.65 -66.73 -9.77
C GLY A 149 12.86 -67.33 -9.06
N ASN A 150 12.56 -68.16 -8.06
CA ASN A 150 13.54 -68.85 -7.26
C ASN A 150 14.27 -69.86 -8.14
N GLU A 151 15.34 -69.39 -8.78
CA GLU A 151 16.36 -70.23 -9.39
C GLU A 151 17.23 -70.83 -8.28
N ASN A 152 16.65 -71.76 -7.51
CA ASN A 152 17.41 -72.71 -6.69
C ASN A 152 16.69 -74.07 -6.72
N SER A 153 16.90 -74.79 -7.82
CA SER A 153 16.83 -76.25 -7.86
C SER A 153 18.24 -76.80 -8.02
N ILE A 154 18.75 -77.40 -6.95
CA ILE A 154 19.64 -78.58 -7.04
C ILE A 154 18.72 -79.80 -6.96
#